data_AF-A0A8H7SBF9-F1
#
_entry.id   AF-A0A8H7SBF9-F1
#
_cell.length_a   1.000
_cell.length_b   1.000
_cell.length_c   1.000
_cell.angle_alpha   90.00
_cell.angle_beta   90.00
_cell.angle_gamma   90.00
#
_symmetry.space_group_name_H-M   'P 1'
#
loop_
_entity.id
_entity.type
_entity.pdbx_description
1 polymer ?
#
loop_
_entity_poly.entity_id
_entity_poly.type
_entity_poly.pdbx_seq_one_letter_code
_entity_poly.pdbx_strand_id
1 'polypeptide(L)'
;MCGRFACSLCPNIIKDKVKESNINITNEWVNEDLFSPSFNVGPRKYIPVIRKTINNEVIMQSMQWGFIPSWTKDYPDRQPINARSDTLIGSSLFDQSKNKGRCIIVAEGFYEWKVLKSGKKIPYYTKRKDGKLMFFAGLYALSHIDDKERYTCTIVTTDASSFFEFLHDRMPVILENSSSDVNSWISNESWSKDQVKIMHPFTGELDCYQVTDAVGSTRNNSPDFIIPVDQLKGSISNFFKKETKPWIMESKGIKRERMDSSIINLKDKKKQKITSFFNKQ
;
A
#
# COMPACT_ATOMS: atom_id res chain seq x y z
N MET A 1 14.61 7.33 3.55
CA MET A 1 13.40 7.39 4.39
C MET A 1 12.30 6.79 3.56
N CYS A 2 11.62 5.77 4.07
CA CYS A 2 10.63 5.00 3.32
C CYS A 2 9.43 5.87 2.90
N GLY A 3 9.31 6.10 1.59
CA GLY A 3 8.25 6.94 1.00
C GLY A 3 7.23 6.17 0.15
N ARG A 4 7.48 4.88 -0.13
CA ARG A 4 6.54 4.00 -0.83
C ARG A 4 6.66 2.57 -0.32
N PHE A 5 5.57 1.81 -0.38
CA PHE A 5 5.58 0.39 -0.06
C PHE A 5 4.52 -0.38 -0.84
N ALA A 6 4.57 -1.71 -0.79
CA ALA A 6 3.55 -2.58 -1.36
C ALA A 6 2.64 -3.13 -0.25
N CYS A 7 1.34 -3.09 -0.49
CA CYS A 7 0.31 -3.73 0.32
C CYS A 7 -0.85 -4.07 -0.61
N SER A 8 -0.64 -5.13 -1.40
CA SER A 8 -1.46 -5.56 -2.53
C SER A 8 -2.41 -6.71 -2.21
N LEU A 9 -2.26 -7.33 -1.04
CA LEU A 9 -3.10 -8.43 -0.59
C LEU A 9 -4.51 -7.96 -0.26
N CYS A 10 -5.49 -8.82 -0.53
CA CYS A 10 -6.87 -8.60 -0.12
C CYS A 10 -7.01 -8.61 1.42
N PRO A 11 -7.99 -7.89 1.99
CA PRO A 11 -8.17 -7.76 3.44
C PRO A 11 -8.15 -9.07 4.22
N ASN A 12 -8.85 -10.11 3.74
CA ASN A 12 -8.91 -11.41 4.43
C ASN A 12 -7.54 -12.09 4.51
N ILE A 13 -6.74 -12.02 3.44
CA ILE A 13 -5.38 -12.60 3.41
C ILE A 13 -4.48 -11.85 4.41
N ILE A 14 -4.63 -10.53 4.54
CA ILE A 14 -3.90 -9.75 5.54
C ILE A 14 -4.30 -10.21 6.96
N LYS A 15 -5.61 -10.34 7.24
CA LYS A 15 -6.10 -10.82 8.55
C LYS A 15 -5.51 -12.20 8.90
N ASP A 16 -5.52 -13.13 7.94
CA ASP A 16 -5.00 -14.49 8.14
C ASP A 16 -3.49 -14.47 8.45
N LYS A 17 -2.70 -13.74 7.67
CA LYS A 17 -1.24 -13.61 7.90
C LYS A 17 -0.89 -12.91 9.22
N VAL A 18 -1.73 -11.97 9.66
CA VAL A 18 -1.58 -11.32 10.98
C VAL A 18 -1.85 -12.32 12.11
N LYS A 19 -2.89 -13.15 11.98
CA LYS A 19 -3.19 -14.23 12.94
C LYS A 19 -2.09 -15.28 12.98
N GLU A 20 -1.53 -15.67 11.84
CA GLU A 20 -0.35 -16.56 11.73
C GLU A 20 0.89 -15.99 12.46
N SER A 21 0.96 -14.66 12.62
CA SER A 21 2.01 -13.98 13.38
C SER A 21 1.73 -13.90 14.89
N ASN A 22 0.82 -14.74 15.40
CA ASN A 22 0.39 -14.80 16.80
C ASN A 22 -0.18 -13.49 17.35
N ILE A 23 -0.76 -12.64 16.49
CA ILE A 23 -1.49 -11.45 16.93
C ILE A 23 -2.97 -11.78 16.97
N ASN A 24 -3.55 -11.76 18.18
CA ASN A 24 -4.97 -12.02 18.39
C ASN A 24 -5.82 -10.78 18.06
N ILE A 25 -5.99 -10.50 16.76
CA ILE A 25 -6.89 -9.45 16.29
C ILE A 25 -8.36 -9.88 16.38
N THR A 26 -9.26 -8.93 16.64
CA THR A 26 -10.70 -9.17 16.46
C THR A 26 -11.04 -9.43 14.98
N ASN A 27 -12.25 -9.93 14.72
CA ASN A 27 -12.70 -10.13 13.34
C ASN A 27 -13.07 -8.82 12.63
N GLU A 28 -13.29 -7.75 13.40
CA GLU A 28 -13.62 -6.43 12.87
C GLU A 28 -12.39 -5.75 12.28
N TRP A 29 -12.56 -5.16 11.09
CA TRP A 29 -11.63 -4.21 10.52
C TRP A 29 -12.35 -2.87 10.40
N VAL A 30 -11.95 -1.91 11.22
CA VAL A 30 -12.54 -0.57 11.25
C VAL A 30 -12.14 0.20 9.98
N ASN A 31 -13.14 0.72 9.25
CA ASN A 31 -12.95 1.44 7.97
C ASN A 31 -12.27 0.57 6.88
N GLU A 32 -12.58 -0.72 6.81
CA GLU A 32 -12.04 -1.63 5.79
C GLU A 32 -12.25 -1.11 4.35
N ASP A 33 -13.39 -0.47 4.10
CA ASP A 33 -13.80 0.11 2.81
C ASP A 33 -12.88 1.23 2.29
N LEU A 34 -12.13 1.89 3.17
CA LEU A 34 -11.17 2.93 2.77
C LEU A 34 -9.86 2.34 2.24
N PHE A 35 -9.52 1.10 2.60
CA PHE A 35 -8.30 0.45 2.14
C PHE A 35 -8.46 -0.10 0.73
N SER A 36 -7.53 0.29 -0.15
CA SER A 36 -7.43 -0.23 -1.51
C SER A 36 -6.06 -0.89 -1.69
N PRO A 37 -6.01 -2.20 -1.96
CA PRO A 37 -4.77 -2.90 -2.21
C PRO A 37 -3.96 -2.28 -3.37
N SER A 38 -2.65 -2.19 -3.20
CA SER A 38 -1.75 -1.59 -4.18
C SER A 38 -0.33 -2.10 -4.06
N PHE A 39 0.31 -2.39 -5.18
CA PHE A 39 1.75 -2.65 -5.26
C PHE A 39 2.57 -1.36 -5.09
N ASN A 40 1.92 -0.19 -5.08
CA ASN A 40 2.58 1.10 -5.14
C ASN A 40 1.90 2.12 -4.20
N VAL A 41 1.84 1.79 -2.92
CA VAL A 41 1.27 2.65 -1.87
C VAL A 41 2.17 3.89 -1.70
N GLY A 42 1.54 5.06 -1.66
CA GLY A 42 2.20 6.34 -1.39
C GLY A 42 1.50 7.13 -0.30
N PRO A 43 2.05 8.28 0.08
CA PRO A 43 1.45 9.18 1.06
C PRO A 43 0.00 9.53 0.73
N ARG A 44 -0.77 9.84 1.78
CA ARG A 44 -2.21 10.16 1.79
C ARG A 44 -3.15 9.00 1.45
N LYS A 45 -2.63 7.82 1.12
CA LYS A 45 -3.43 6.60 0.96
C LYS A 45 -3.85 6.06 2.33
N TYR A 46 -5.00 5.39 2.38
CA TYR A 46 -5.41 4.61 3.54
C TYR A 46 -4.69 3.26 3.52
N ILE A 47 -4.13 2.90 4.67
CA ILE A 47 -3.26 1.73 4.84
C ILE A 47 -3.70 0.92 6.07
N PRO A 48 -3.52 -0.42 6.05
CA PRO A 48 -3.88 -1.27 7.18
C PRO A 48 -2.91 -1.04 8.33
N VAL A 49 -3.48 -0.80 9.51
CA VAL A 49 -2.72 -0.79 10.75
C VAL A 49 -3.33 -1.71 11.78
N ILE A 50 -2.49 -2.27 12.64
CA ILE A 50 -2.88 -2.97 13.86
C ILE A 50 -2.69 -2.01 15.03
N ARG A 51 -3.68 -1.90 15.92
CA ARG A 51 -3.55 -1.13 17.15
C ARG A 51 -4.34 -1.75 18.28
N LYS A 52 -4.04 -1.32 19.51
CA LYS A 52 -4.85 -1.62 20.67
C LYS A 52 -5.89 -0.52 20.90
N THR A 53 -7.12 -0.88 21.24
CA THR A 53 -8.19 0.05 21.62
C THR A 53 -8.06 0.42 23.09
N ILE A 54 -8.82 1.45 23.54
CA ILE A 54 -8.88 1.82 24.95
C ILE A 54 -9.41 0.68 25.84
N ASN A 55 -10.21 -0.23 25.27
CA ASN A 55 -10.75 -1.42 25.93
C ASN A 55 -9.78 -2.62 25.87
N ASN A 56 -8.52 -2.40 25.48
CA ASN A 56 -7.48 -3.41 25.35
C ASN A 56 -7.70 -4.47 24.25
N GLU A 57 -8.63 -4.25 23.31
CA GLU A 57 -8.80 -5.12 22.15
C GLU A 57 -7.75 -4.79 21.09
N VAL A 58 -7.20 -5.81 20.43
CA VAL A 58 -6.32 -5.59 19.28
C VAL A 58 -7.16 -5.66 18.01
N ILE A 59 -7.16 -4.59 17.22
CA ILE A 59 -8.00 -4.49 16.01
C ILE A 59 -7.14 -4.17 14.80
N MET A 60 -7.70 -4.43 13.62
CA MET A 60 -7.22 -3.80 12.39
C MET A 60 -8.05 -2.55 12.08
N GLN A 61 -7.39 -1.53 11.54
CA GLN A 61 -8.04 -0.31 11.11
C GLN A 61 -7.36 0.25 9.87
N SER A 62 -8.12 0.82 8.94
CA SER A 62 -7.57 1.62 7.85
C SER A 62 -7.34 3.07 8.31
N MET A 63 -6.11 3.57 8.18
CA MET A 63 -5.74 4.94 8.53
C MET A 63 -5.03 5.64 7.38
N GLN A 64 -5.20 6.95 7.24
CA GLN A 64 -4.50 7.73 6.22
C GLN A 64 -3.02 7.88 6.56
N TRP A 65 -2.12 7.52 5.65
CA TRP A 65 -0.68 7.67 5.83
C TRP A 65 -0.25 9.13 5.57
N GLY A 66 0.13 9.83 6.62
CA GLY A 66 0.39 11.27 6.62
C GLY A 66 -0.14 11.87 7.89
N PHE A 67 0.72 12.02 8.89
CA PHE A 67 0.34 12.31 10.25
C PHE A 67 -0.23 13.72 10.43
N ILE A 68 -1.37 13.79 11.10
CA ILE A 68 -2.07 15.01 11.50
C ILE A 68 -2.30 14.91 13.02
N PRO A 69 -1.65 15.76 13.83
CA PRO A 69 -1.87 15.78 15.27
C PRO A 69 -3.32 16.06 15.66
N SER A 70 -3.75 15.53 16.80
CA SER A 70 -5.11 15.68 17.33
C SER A 70 -5.56 17.12 17.55
N TRP A 71 -4.63 18.03 17.87
CA TRP A 71 -4.90 19.46 18.09
C TRP A 71 -4.98 20.29 16.81
N THR A 72 -4.82 19.66 15.64
CA THR A 72 -4.89 20.34 14.35
C THR A 72 -6.34 20.69 14.03
N LYS A 73 -6.61 21.96 13.70
CA LYS A 73 -7.95 22.46 13.37
C LYS A 73 -8.27 22.42 11.88
N ASP A 74 -7.29 22.74 11.05
CA ASP A 74 -7.42 22.84 9.60
C ASP A 74 -6.61 21.74 8.89
N TYR A 75 -7.08 21.26 7.73
CA TYR A 75 -6.37 20.21 7.01
C TYR A 75 -5.01 20.70 6.49
N PRO A 76 -3.87 20.13 6.96
CA PRO A 76 -2.56 20.67 6.65
C PRO A 76 -2.07 20.22 5.26
N ASP A 77 -1.39 21.13 4.55
CA ASP A 77 -0.76 20.84 3.27
C ASP A 77 0.35 19.79 3.37
N ARG A 78 1.16 19.89 4.44
CA ARG A 78 2.28 18.98 4.71
C ARG A 78 1.94 18.07 5.87
N GLN A 79 2.12 16.77 5.64
CA GLN A 79 1.82 15.73 6.59
C GLN A 79 3.04 14.82 6.70
N PRO A 80 3.70 14.76 7.86
CA PRO A 80 4.85 13.88 8.05
C PRO A 80 4.46 12.42 7.86
N ILE A 81 5.16 11.75 6.95
CA ILE A 81 4.95 10.34 6.65
C ILE A 81 5.89 9.42 7.44
N ASN A 82 6.95 10.01 8.00
CA ASN A 82 7.95 9.35 8.82
C ASN A 82 8.20 10.15 10.11
N ALA A 83 8.42 9.43 11.21
CA ALA A 83 8.91 9.94 12.49
C ALA A 83 10.28 9.31 12.76
N ARG A 84 11.32 10.11 12.97
CA ARG A 84 12.66 9.57 13.18
C ARG A 84 12.85 9.20 14.66
N SER A 85 13.37 8.01 14.92
CA SER A 85 13.62 7.50 16.28
C SER A 85 14.51 8.42 17.13
N ASP A 86 15.52 9.03 16.52
CA ASP A 86 16.49 9.94 17.16
C ASP A 86 15.87 11.19 17.79
N THR A 87 14.79 11.70 17.19
CA THR A 87 14.14 12.96 17.55
C THR A 87 12.75 12.73 18.13
N LEU A 88 12.24 11.50 18.09
CA LEU A 88 10.89 11.16 18.53
C LEU A 88 10.65 11.48 20.02
N ILE A 89 11.64 11.22 20.88
CA ILE A 89 11.50 11.39 22.34
C ILE A 89 11.25 12.86 22.71
N GLY A 90 11.94 13.79 22.06
CA GLY A 90 11.82 15.24 22.30
C GLY A 90 10.80 15.94 21.40
N SER A 91 10.12 15.22 20.52
CA SER A 91 9.22 15.82 19.55
C SER A 91 7.88 16.21 20.18
N SER A 92 7.57 17.51 20.17
CA SER A 92 6.24 18.02 20.54
C SER A 92 5.16 17.52 19.57
N LEU A 93 5.51 17.31 18.30
CA LEU A 93 4.59 16.85 17.27
C LEU A 93 4.03 15.44 17.56
N PHE A 94 4.87 14.55 18.09
CA PHE A 94 4.53 13.15 18.32
C PHE A 94 4.29 12.80 19.79
N ASP A 95 4.35 13.77 20.71
CA ASP A 95 4.33 13.51 22.16
C ASP A 95 3.07 12.80 22.65
N GLN A 96 1.89 13.19 22.15
CA GLN A 96 0.65 12.50 22.49
C GLN A 96 0.61 11.08 21.88
N SER A 97 1.00 10.94 20.62
CA SER A 97 0.92 9.66 19.89
C SER A 97 1.95 8.65 20.35
N LYS A 98 3.17 9.05 20.74
CA LYS A 98 4.14 8.10 21.31
C LYS A 98 3.59 7.46 22.58
N ASN A 99 2.78 8.17 23.37
CA ASN A 99 2.21 7.66 24.61
C ASN A 99 0.92 6.86 24.42
N LYS A 100 -0.01 7.32 23.55
CA LYS A 100 -1.37 6.75 23.45
C LYS A 100 -1.78 6.34 22.04
N GLY A 101 -0.95 6.63 21.05
CA GLY A 101 -1.23 6.46 19.64
C GLY A 101 -0.17 5.63 18.95
N ARG A 102 0.18 4.45 19.49
CA ARG A 102 1.11 3.52 18.84
C ARG A 102 0.33 2.50 18.02
N CYS A 103 0.81 2.23 16.81
CA CYS A 103 0.24 1.24 15.90
C CYS A 103 1.34 0.48 15.17
N ILE A 104 0.97 -0.58 14.48
CA ILE A 104 1.83 -1.31 13.55
C ILE A 104 1.25 -1.14 12.16
N ILE A 105 2.05 -0.64 11.23
CA ILE A 105 1.68 -0.53 9.82
C ILE A 105 2.04 -1.84 9.12
N VAL A 106 1.09 -2.41 8.39
CA VAL A 106 1.26 -3.70 7.71
C VAL A 106 1.61 -3.49 6.23
N ALA A 107 2.66 -4.16 5.76
CA ALA A 107 3.10 -4.12 4.36
C ALA A 107 3.67 -5.46 3.90
N GLU A 108 3.79 -5.67 2.60
CA GLU A 108 4.52 -6.81 2.02
C GLU A 108 6.02 -6.53 1.89
N GLY A 109 6.37 -5.25 1.80
CA GLY A 109 7.74 -4.76 1.59
C GLY A 109 7.71 -3.29 1.19
N PHE A 110 8.87 -2.63 1.25
CA PHE A 110 8.98 -1.21 0.96
C PHE A 110 9.95 -0.91 -0.19
N TYR A 111 9.79 0.26 -0.79
CA TYR A 111 10.69 0.75 -1.82
C TYR A 111 11.62 1.81 -1.26
N GLU A 112 12.85 1.82 -1.76
CA GLU A 112 13.80 2.89 -1.52
C GLU A 112 14.65 3.13 -2.78
N TRP A 113 15.14 4.35 -2.96
CA TRP A 113 15.84 4.74 -4.19
C TRP A 113 17.32 4.94 -3.95
N LYS A 114 18.14 4.15 -4.64
CA LYS A 114 19.59 4.39 -4.71
C LYS A 114 19.84 5.62 -5.56
N VAL A 115 20.48 6.64 -4.98
CA VAL A 115 20.88 7.85 -5.70
C VAL A 115 22.28 7.67 -6.25
N LEU A 116 22.42 7.67 -7.58
CA LEU A 116 23.72 7.62 -8.23
C LEU A 116 24.41 8.99 -8.20
N LYS A 117 25.73 9.03 -8.45
CA LYS A 117 26.49 10.29 -8.61
C LYS A 117 25.90 11.23 -9.67
N SER A 118 25.21 10.68 -10.68
CA SER A 118 24.51 11.44 -11.71
C SER A 118 23.19 12.09 -11.24
N GLY A 119 22.74 11.81 -10.02
CA GLY A 119 21.42 12.19 -9.51
C GLY A 119 20.30 11.26 -9.96
N LYS A 120 20.56 10.28 -10.86
CA LYS A 120 19.57 9.26 -11.22
C LYS A 120 19.20 8.44 -9.98
N LYS A 121 17.90 8.26 -9.77
CA LYS A 121 17.33 7.43 -8.72
C LYS A 121 16.96 6.05 -9.28
N ILE A 122 17.47 4.98 -8.68
CA ILE A 122 17.17 3.59 -9.08
C ILE A 122 16.35 2.95 -7.95
N PRO A 123 15.12 2.47 -8.23
CA PRO A 123 14.27 1.87 -7.21
C PRO A 123 14.73 0.45 -6.85
N TYR A 124 14.76 0.18 -5.56
CA TYR A 124 14.91 -1.15 -4.98
C TYR A 124 13.65 -1.48 -4.19
N TYR A 125 13.27 -2.75 -4.21
CA TYR A 125 12.23 -3.29 -3.35
C TYR A 125 12.87 -4.17 -2.29
N THR A 126 12.40 -4.01 -1.06
CA THR A 126 12.87 -4.77 0.10
C THR A 126 11.70 -5.51 0.72
N LYS A 127 11.88 -6.81 0.97
CA LYS A 127 10.91 -7.66 1.65
C LYS A 127 11.59 -8.59 2.65
N ARG A 128 10.81 -9.24 3.51
CA ARG A 128 11.35 -10.28 4.38
C ARG A 128 11.72 -11.50 3.56
N LYS A 129 12.87 -12.10 3.87
CA LYS A 129 13.33 -13.33 3.19
C LYS A 129 12.43 -14.53 3.49
N ASP A 130 11.82 -14.55 4.67
CA ASP A 130 10.88 -15.60 5.11
C ASP A 130 9.47 -15.46 4.52
N GLY A 131 9.20 -14.43 3.71
CA GLY A 131 7.91 -14.21 3.07
C GLY A 131 6.78 -13.74 4.01
N LYS A 132 7.07 -13.45 5.28
CA LYS A 132 6.09 -12.85 6.20
C LYS A 132 5.84 -11.37 5.84
N LEU A 133 4.73 -10.85 6.34
CA LEU A 133 4.43 -9.41 6.26
C LEU A 133 5.44 -8.60 7.07
N MET A 134 5.75 -7.41 6.57
CA MET A 134 6.44 -6.37 7.32
C MET A 134 5.51 -5.73 8.32
N PHE A 135 5.95 -5.68 9.58
CA PHE A 135 5.31 -4.90 10.64
C PHE A 135 6.17 -3.69 10.95
N PHE A 136 5.81 -2.54 10.38
CA PHE A 136 6.49 -1.29 10.69
C PHE A 136 5.94 -0.69 11.98
N ALA A 137 6.82 -0.34 12.91
CA ALA A 137 6.43 0.47 14.05
C ALA A 137 5.88 1.81 13.54
N GLY A 138 4.69 2.18 14.00
CA GLY A 138 4.01 3.40 13.59
C GLY A 138 3.41 4.15 14.76
N LEU A 139 3.08 5.42 14.50
CA LEU A 139 2.31 6.27 15.39
C LEU A 139 1.05 6.73 14.65
N TYR A 140 -0.03 6.94 15.39
CA TYR A 140 -1.29 7.46 14.87
C TYR A 140 -1.89 8.54 15.76
N ALA A 141 -2.76 9.34 15.17
CA ALA A 141 -3.57 10.33 15.85
C ALA A 141 -4.98 10.35 15.27
N LEU A 142 -5.94 10.68 16.13
CA LEU A 142 -7.30 11.04 15.74
C LEU A 142 -7.40 12.56 15.81
N SER A 143 -7.76 13.18 14.69
CA SER A 143 -8.04 14.61 14.58
C SER A 143 -9.49 14.85 14.16
N HIS A 144 -10.05 15.98 14.56
CA HIS A 144 -11.40 16.42 14.20
C HIS A 144 -11.27 17.70 13.36
N ILE A 145 -11.37 17.56 12.05
CA ILE A 145 -11.19 18.65 11.08
C ILE A 145 -12.44 18.69 10.20
N ASP A 146 -13.00 19.86 9.89
CA ASP A 146 -14.25 19.98 9.11
C ASP A 146 -15.39 19.06 9.62
N ASP A 147 -15.56 18.95 10.94
CA ASP A 147 -16.52 18.05 11.60
C ASP A 147 -16.38 16.55 11.25
N LYS A 148 -15.19 16.15 10.78
CA LYS A 148 -14.88 14.76 10.41
C LYS A 148 -13.70 14.23 11.20
N GLU A 149 -13.91 13.07 11.78
CA GLU A 149 -12.86 12.25 12.36
C GLU A 149 -11.88 11.77 11.29
N ARG A 150 -10.59 11.99 11.53
CA ARG A 150 -9.52 11.51 10.66
C ARG A 150 -8.48 10.80 11.49
N TYR A 151 -8.41 9.48 11.30
CA TYR A 151 -7.31 8.66 11.76
C TYR A 151 -6.16 8.76 10.76
N THR A 152 -5.04 9.29 11.23
CA THR A 152 -3.82 9.42 10.43
C THR A 152 -2.64 8.75 11.11
N CYS A 153 -1.67 8.29 10.33
CA CYS A 153 -0.51 7.59 10.85
C CYS A 153 0.81 8.00 10.17
N THR A 154 1.92 7.66 10.82
CA THR A 154 3.29 7.82 10.33
C THR A 154 4.09 6.56 10.64
N ILE A 155 5.07 6.26 9.79
CA ILE A 155 6.04 5.18 10.00
C ILE A 155 7.16 5.69 10.91
N VAL A 156 7.58 4.92 11.90
CA VAL A 156 8.80 5.20 12.66
C VAL A 156 10.00 4.68 11.86
N THR A 157 11.02 5.52 11.73
CA THR A 157 12.26 5.17 11.03
C THR A 157 13.43 5.17 12.00
N THR A 158 14.44 4.38 11.70
CA THR A 158 15.71 4.29 12.42
C THR A 158 16.86 4.35 11.42
N ASP A 159 18.10 4.28 11.90
CA ASP A 159 19.27 4.17 11.03
C ASP A 159 19.18 2.91 10.17
N ALA A 160 19.73 2.98 8.96
CA ALA A 160 19.87 1.79 8.14
C ALA A 160 20.76 0.76 8.86
N SER A 161 20.44 -0.53 8.74
CA SER A 161 21.43 -1.57 9.03
C SER A 161 22.56 -1.52 8.00
N SER A 162 23.70 -2.12 8.30
CA SER A 162 24.85 -2.18 7.37
C SER A 162 24.49 -2.78 6.00
N PHE A 163 23.47 -3.65 5.96
CA PHE A 163 22.90 -4.20 4.73
C PHE A 163 22.28 -3.12 3.81
N PHE A 164 21.77 -2.00 4.35
CA PHE A 164 21.09 -0.95 3.59
C PHE A 164 21.93 0.29 3.29
N GLU A 165 23.15 0.40 3.82
CA GLU A 165 23.99 1.60 3.66
C GLU A 165 24.24 1.97 2.19
N PHE A 166 24.28 0.98 1.28
CA PHE A 166 24.45 1.22 -0.15
C PHE A 166 23.24 1.91 -0.82
N LEU A 167 22.08 1.89 -0.15
CA LEU A 167 20.78 2.29 -0.66
C LEU A 167 20.31 3.61 -0.03
N HIS A 168 20.28 3.69 1.31
CA HIS A 168 19.85 4.87 2.07
C HIS A 168 20.37 4.80 3.51
N ASP A 169 20.54 5.94 4.17
CA ASP A 169 20.95 6.05 5.58
C ASP A 169 19.86 5.69 6.61
N ARG A 170 18.63 5.39 6.16
CA ARG A 170 17.46 5.17 7.04
C ARG A 170 16.61 4.03 6.53
N MET A 171 15.99 3.31 7.47
CA MET A 171 14.99 2.29 7.18
C MET A 171 13.79 2.42 8.14
N PRO A 172 12.62 1.82 7.82
CA PRO A 172 11.56 1.64 8.79
C PRO A 172 12.06 0.84 10.01
N VAL A 173 11.54 1.12 11.19
CA VAL A 173 11.64 0.20 12.33
C VAL A 173 10.72 -0.99 12.03
N ILE A 174 11.30 -2.15 11.76
CA ILE A 174 10.57 -3.39 11.46
C ILE A 174 10.54 -4.21 12.74
N LEU A 175 9.35 -4.56 13.20
CA LEU A 175 9.12 -5.44 14.35
C LEU A 175 9.16 -6.89 13.89
N GLU A 176 9.85 -7.75 14.63
CA GLU A 176 9.86 -9.18 14.35
C GLU A 176 8.49 -9.79 14.66
N ASN A 177 7.93 -10.50 13.67
CA ASN A 177 6.64 -11.18 13.81
C ASN A 177 6.70 -12.18 14.97
N SER A 178 5.61 -12.29 15.73
CA SER A 178 5.50 -13.18 16.90
C SER A 178 6.46 -12.86 18.07
N SER A 179 7.22 -11.75 18.02
CA SER A 179 8.04 -11.31 19.15
C SER A 179 7.21 -10.55 20.20
N SER A 180 7.74 -10.44 21.42
CA SER A 180 7.16 -9.60 22.47
C SER A 180 7.11 -8.11 22.09
N ASP A 181 7.97 -7.67 21.17
CA ASP A 181 8.07 -6.26 20.77
C ASP A 181 6.82 -5.77 20.05
N VAL A 182 6.15 -6.65 19.30
CA VAL A 182 4.85 -6.37 18.69
C VAL A 182 3.84 -5.94 19.74
N ASN A 183 3.68 -6.73 20.80
CA ASN A 183 2.74 -6.46 21.88
C ASN A 183 3.18 -5.27 22.76
N SER A 184 4.48 -5.16 23.02
CA SER A 184 5.07 -4.04 23.75
C SER A 184 4.91 -2.71 23.02
N TRP A 185 5.00 -2.72 21.68
CA TRP A 185 4.84 -1.52 20.87
C TRP A 185 3.40 -1.02 20.86
N ILE A 186 2.41 -1.89 20.65
CA ILE A 186 0.99 -1.46 20.61
C ILE A 186 0.33 -1.40 21.98
N SER A 187 1.07 -1.58 23.07
CA SER A 187 0.51 -1.50 24.42
C SER A 187 -0.11 -0.12 24.68
N ASN A 188 -1.08 -0.05 25.60
CA ASN A 188 -1.65 1.23 26.07
C ASN A 188 -0.82 1.84 27.23
N GLU A 189 0.30 1.22 27.57
CA GLU A 189 1.17 1.71 28.65
C GLU A 189 1.88 2.98 28.20
N SER A 190 2.19 3.85 29.17
CA SER A 190 2.98 5.05 28.93
C SER A 190 4.34 4.71 28.33
N TRP A 191 4.87 5.65 27.54
CA TRP A 191 6.17 5.48 26.90
C TRP A 191 7.27 5.20 27.94
N SER A 192 8.09 4.18 27.68
CA SER A 192 9.18 3.78 28.56
C SER A 192 10.48 3.56 27.78
N LYS A 193 11.56 3.19 28.49
CA LYS A 193 12.84 2.81 27.88
C LYS A 193 12.72 1.58 26.98
N ASP A 194 11.69 0.76 27.15
CA ASP A 194 11.51 -0.45 26.34
C ASP A 194 11.08 -0.11 24.91
N GLN A 195 10.20 0.88 24.72
CA GLN A 195 9.88 1.36 23.36
C GLN A 195 11.10 1.98 22.67
N VAL A 196 12.03 2.58 23.42
CA VAL A 196 13.29 3.08 22.87
C VAL A 196 14.17 1.93 22.34
N LYS A 197 14.27 0.82 23.09
CA LYS A 197 15.03 -0.35 22.65
C LYS A 197 14.45 -0.96 21.38
N ILE A 198 13.13 -0.95 21.20
CA ILE A 198 12.47 -1.49 20.00
C ILE A 198 12.84 -0.73 18.72
N MET A 199 13.19 0.56 18.80
CA MET A 199 13.46 1.42 17.64
C MET A 199 14.86 1.28 17.04
N HIS A 200 15.36 0.05 16.90
CA HIS A 200 16.67 -0.25 16.31
C HIS A 200 16.54 -0.77 14.86
N PRO A 201 17.63 -0.76 14.05
CA PRO A 201 17.64 -1.36 12.72
C PRO A 201 17.25 -2.84 12.79
N PHE A 202 16.51 -3.33 11.79
CA PHE A 202 16.06 -4.72 11.77
C PHE A 202 17.25 -5.68 11.66
N THR A 203 17.23 -6.76 12.45
CA THR A 203 18.34 -7.72 12.57
C THR A 203 18.07 -9.06 11.86
N GLY A 204 16.84 -9.30 11.40
CA GLY A 204 16.50 -10.49 10.63
C GLY A 204 16.92 -10.39 9.16
N GLU A 205 16.68 -11.47 8.40
CA GLU A 205 17.06 -11.53 6.99
C GLU A 205 16.05 -10.83 6.07
N LEU A 206 16.60 -10.01 5.16
CA LEU A 206 15.84 -9.26 4.17
C LEU A 206 16.37 -9.56 2.77
N ASP A 207 15.46 -9.64 1.80
CA ASP A 207 15.80 -9.56 0.39
C ASP A 207 15.70 -8.11 -0.05
N CYS A 208 16.69 -7.64 -0.81
CA CYS A 208 16.68 -6.32 -1.43
C CYS A 208 17.19 -6.42 -2.86
N TYR A 209 16.38 -6.01 -3.82
CA TYR A 209 16.69 -6.15 -5.25
C TYR A 209 16.13 -4.99 -6.07
N GLN A 210 16.78 -4.72 -7.19
CA GLN A 210 16.35 -3.66 -8.10
C GLN A 210 15.01 -4.03 -8.77
N VAL A 211 14.12 -3.04 -8.87
CA VAL A 211 12.83 -3.15 -9.57
C VAL A 211 12.72 -2.12 -10.68
N THR A 212 11.63 -2.17 -11.45
CA THR A 212 11.44 -1.29 -12.62
C THR A 212 11.36 0.19 -12.23
N ASP A 213 11.95 1.07 -13.05
CA ASP A 213 11.88 2.54 -12.88
C ASP A 213 10.41 3.05 -12.90
N ALA A 214 9.48 2.29 -13.48
CA ALA A 214 8.06 2.64 -13.60
C ALA A 214 7.35 2.82 -12.25
N VAL A 215 7.87 2.25 -11.15
CA VAL A 215 7.31 2.38 -9.80
C VAL A 215 7.40 3.82 -9.25
N GLY A 216 8.34 4.63 -9.77
CA GLY A 216 8.56 6.01 -9.33
C GLY A 216 7.36 6.93 -9.57
N SER A 217 6.49 6.59 -10.53
CA SER A 217 5.21 7.30 -10.74
C SER A 217 4.13 6.74 -9.84
N THR A 218 3.54 7.59 -8.99
CA THR A 218 2.48 7.20 -8.05
C THR A 218 1.14 6.87 -8.73
N ARG A 219 1.02 7.18 -10.02
CA ARG A 219 -0.16 6.86 -10.84
C ARG A 219 -0.17 5.41 -11.33
N ASN A 220 0.99 4.75 -11.31
CA ASN A 220 1.13 3.40 -11.81
C ASN A 220 0.96 2.40 -10.66
N ASN A 221 0.33 1.26 -10.95
CA ASN A 221 0.17 0.14 -10.03
C ASN A 221 0.22 -1.16 -10.85
N SER A 222 1.26 -1.97 -10.66
CA SER A 222 1.44 -3.24 -11.38
C SER A 222 2.06 -4.30 -10.46
N PRO A 223 1.66 -5.58 -10.56
CA PRO A 223 2.32 -6.67 -9.86
C PRO A 223 3.80 -6.81 -10.24
N ASP A 224 4.22 -6.33 -11.42
CA ASP A 224 5.62 -6.35 -11.83
C ASP A 224 6.53 -5.48 -10.96
N PHE A 225 5.96 -4.56 -10.16
CA PHE A 225 6.74 -3.61 -9.35
C PHE A 225 7.48 -4.26 -8.20
N ILE A 226 7.08 -5.46 -7.79
CA ILE A 226 7.75 -6.24 -6.74
C ILE A 226 8.62 -7.36 -7.31
N ILE A 227 8.75 -7.45 -8.64
CA ILE A 227 9.53 -8.46 -9.34
C ILE A 227 10.93 -7.91 -9.67
N PRO A 228 12.01 -8.66 -9.40
CA PRO A 228 13.36 -8.29 -9.82
C PRO A 228 13.46 -7.96 -11.31
N VAL A 229 14.17 -6.88 -11.67
CA VAL A 229 14.31 -6.44 -13.08
C VAL A 229 14.96 -7.45 -14.00
N ASP A 230 15.86 -8.30 -13.49
CA ASP A 230 16.51 -9.37 -14.24
C ASP A 230 15.52 -10.48 -14.62
N GLN A 231 14.54 -10.76 -13.77
CA GLN A 231 13.44 -11.70 -14.04
C GLN A 231 12.44 -11.15 -15.06
N LEU A 232 12.21 -9.83 -15.07
CA LEU A 232 11.35 -9.19 -16.08
C LEU A 232 11.96 -9.21 -17.49
N LYS A 233 13.29 -9.09 -17.60
CA LYS A 233 13.99 -9.13 -18.90
C LYS A 233 13.85 -10.47 -19.63
N GLY A 234 13.74 -11.59 -18.89
CA GLY A 234 13.45 -12.91 -19.46
C GLY A 234 11.99 -13.11 -19.88
N SER A 235 11.07 -12.26 -19.40
CA SER A 235 9.65 -12.29 -19.74
C SER A 235 9.35 -11.49 -21.02
N ILE A 236 10.09 -10.42 -21.29
CA ILE A 236 9.92 -9.59 -22.50
C ILE A 236 10.16 -10.40 -23.78
N SER A 237 11.15 -11.29 -23.80
CA SER A 237 11.40 -12.21 -24.92
C SER A 237 10.29 -13.25 -25.13
N ASN A 238 9.46 -13.52 -24.11
CA ASN A 238 8.26 -14.35 -24.21
C ASN A 238 6.99 -13.55 -24.53
N PHE A 239 6.93 -12.27 -24.14
CA PHE A 239 5.82 -11.36 -24.46
C PHE A 239 5.79 -11.00 -25.95
N PHE A 240 6.94 -10.71 -26.57
CA PHE A 240 7.02 -10.46 -28.02
C PHE A 240 6.87 -11.72 -28.90
N LYS A 241 6.82 -12.93 -28.32
CA LYS A 241 6.50 -14.16 -29.06
C LYS A 241 5.01 -14.46 -29.15
N LYS A 242 4.15 -13.75 -28.39
CA LYS A 242 2.72 -14.08 -28.28
C LYS A 242 1.77 -13.20 -29.09
N GLU A 243 2.28 -12.23 -29.83
CA GLU A 243 1.49 -11.45 -30.79
C GLU A 243 1.84 -11.84 -32.23
N THR A 244 1.29 -12.95 -32.72
CA THR A 244 0.81 -13.10 -34.10
C THR A 244 0.08 -14.45 -34.24
N LYS A 245 -1.21 -14.49 -33.91
CA LYS A 245 -2.18 -15.28 -34.68
C LYS A 245 -3.52 -14.52 -34.69
N PRO A 246 -4.04 -14.11 -35.86
CA PRO A 246 -5.38 -13.55 -35.96
C PRO A 246 -6.39 -14.63 -35.57
N TRP A 247 -7.36 -14.28 -34.73
CA TRP A 247 -8.52 -15.13 -34.45
C TRP A 247 -9.39 -15.24 -35.71
N ILE A 248 -9.22 -16.32 -36.48
CA ILE A 248 -10.23 -16.78 -37.44
C ILE A 248 -11.22 -17.64 -36.65
N MET A 249 -12.44 -17.14 -36.43
CA MET A 249 -13.54 -17.98 -35.93
C MET A 249 -14.07 -18.82 -37.10
N GLU A 250 -13.76 -20.11 -37.11
CA GLU A 250 -14.48 -21.10 -37.90
C GLU A 250 -15.88 -21.31 -37.31
N SER A 251 -16.90 -20.76 -37.95
CA SER A 251 -18.30 -21.13 -37.70
C SER A 251 -18.63 -22.41 -38.46
N LYS A 252 -18.88 -23.51 -37.71
CA LYS A 252 -19.44 -24.75 -38.26
C LYS A 252 -20.85 -24.52 -38.82
N GLY A 253 -20.97 -24.69 -40.14
CA GLY A 253 -22.08 -25.33 -40.85
C GLY A 253 -23.51 -24.84 -40.58
N ILE A 254 -23.99 -23.89 -41.38
CA ILE A 254 -25.40 -23.84 -41.80
C ILE A 254 -25.41 -23.71 -43.33
N LYS A 255 -25.87 -24.76 -44.02
CA LYS A 255 -26.13 -24.74 -45.47
C LYS A 255 -27.23 -23.73 -45.77
N ARG A 256 -26.98 -22.82 -46.70
CA ARG A 256 -28.05 -22.17 -47.49
C ARG A 256 -27.62 -22.06 -48.95
N GLU A 257 -28.54 -22.51 -49.79
CA GLU A 257 -28.48 -22.52 -51.25
C GLU A 257 -28.38 -21.09 -51.81
N ARG A 258 -27.78 -20.99 -53.01
CA ARG A 258 -27.64 -19.76 -53.78
C ARG A 258 -29.01 -19.24 -54.22
N MET A 259 -29.26 -17.96 -53.99
CA MET A 259 -30.23 -17.18 -54.76
C MET A 259 -29.74 -15.74 -54.94
N ASP A 260 -30.29 -15.15 -55.99
CA ASP A 260 -29.67 -14.27 -56.97
C ASP A 260 -29.58 -12.79 -56.56
N SER A 261 -28.62 -12.12 -57.18
CA SER A 261 -28.46 -10.67 -57.25
C SER A 261 -29.70 -9.98 -57.84
N SER A 262 -30.53 -9.41 -56.97
CA SER A 262 -31.38 -8.26 -57.33
C SER A 262 -31.89 -7.54 -56.08
N ILE A 263 -32.12 -6.24 -56.22
CA ILE A 263 -32.63 -5.27 -55.23
C ILE A 263 -31.54 -4.43 -54.54
N ILE A 264 -30.98 -3.59 -55.39
CA ILE A 264 -30.55 -2.21 -55.17
C ILE A 264 -31.66 -1.39 -54.46
N ASN A 265 -31.23 -0.38 -53.70
CA ASN A 265 -31.99 0.73 -53.10
C ASN A 265 -32.88 0.43 -51.89
N LEU A 266 -32.52 1.05 -50.75
CA LEU A 266 -33.35 1.99 -50.00
C LEU A 266 -32.55 2.55 -48.80
N LYS A 267 -31.53 3.38 -49.11
CA LYS A 267 -31.20 4.51 -48.23
C LYS A 267 -32.31 5.53 -48.43
N ASP A 268 -33.40 5.41 -47.67
CA ASP A 268 -34.38 6.46 -47.38
C ASP A 268 -35.59 5.82 -46.70
N LYS A 269 -35.56 5.80 -45.37
CA LYS A 269 -36.71 5.71 -44.43
C LYS A 269 -36.25 5.12 -43.08
N LYS A 270 -35.55 5.92 -42.29
CA LYS A 270 -35.58 5.85 -40.81
C LYS A 270 -34.92 7.09 -40.17
N LYS A 271 -35.31 8.26 -40.67
CA LYS A 271 -35.12 9.55 -39.99
C LYS A 271 -36.51 10.13 -39.72
N GLN A 272 -37.34 9.37 -38.99
CA GLN A 272 -38.63 9.79 -38.43
C GLN A 272 -39.08 8.69 -37.45
N LYS A 273 -38.55 8.74 -36.23
CA LYS A 273 -39.18 8.22 -35.00
C LYS A 273 -38.48 8.80 -33.78
N ILE A 274 -38.36 10.13 -33.78
CA ILE A 274 -38.11 10.95 -32.59
C ILE A 274 -39.08 12.13 -32.74
N THR A 275 -40.34 11.91 -32.40
CA THR A 275 -41.38 12.91 -32.06
C THR A 275 -42.71 12.18 -31.90
N SER A 276 -42.99 11.60 -30.72
CA SER A 276 -44.35 11.41 -30.21
C SER A 276 -44.39 10.85 -28.78
N PHE A 277 -43.58 11.39 -27.87
CA PHE A 277 -43.68 11.09 -26.44
C PHE A 277 -43.56 12.36 -25.59
N PHE A 278 -44.22 13.43 -26.02
CA PHE A 278 -44.62 14.57 -25.19
C PHE A 278 -45.81 15.22 -25.87
N ASN A 279 -47.00 14.69 -25.59
CA ASN A 279 -48.30 15.37 -25.58
C ASN A 279 -49.41 14.32 -25.50
N LYS A 280 -49.81 13.97 -24.26
CA LYS A 280 -51.22 13.91 -23.82
C LYS A 280 -51.33 13.29 -22.42
N GLN A 281 -52.05 14.03 -21.57
CA GLN A 281 -52.52 13.77 -20.20
C GLN A 281 -51.51 14.01 -19.09
#